data_AF-K0XTT0-F1
#
_entry.id   AF-K0XTT0-F1
#
_cell.length_a   1.000
_cell.length_b   1.000
_cell.length_c   1.000
_cell.angle_alpha   90.00
_cell.angle_beta   90.00
_cell.angle_gamma   90.00
#
_symmetry.space_group_name_H-M   'P 1'
#
loop_
_entity.id
_entity.type
_entity.pdbx_description
1 polymer ?
#
loop_
_entity_poly.entity_id
_entity_poly.type
_entity_poly.pdbx_seq_one_letter_code
_entity_poly.pdbx_strand_id
1 'polypeptide(L)'
;MTWEDFYDKFYEWADSTQVRKISELTTFGSHEQVAEVILMYVDEKAASRLAKKALALGVRFTPAEIVEMDGSVSKDCLNEMVKTTLGDFTQEQVESLTYSIDDELQADLEKRYCHYEFDDDMVVEEPEPARRQKKPGKLFGLFALAGMAVEAGGQKKAPRFRVGDHVRVRWRGQEGTIIDINGGLYMVSLNDGRTVDTFSESDLERVL
;
A
#
# COMPACT_ATOMS: atom_id res chain seq x y z
N MET A 1 -8.45 -4.77 -40.14
CA MET A 1 -9.68 -5.13 -39.41
C MET A 1 -10.07 -3.95 -38.57
N THR A 2 -11.33 -3.53 -38.60
CA THR A 2 -11.80 -2.47 -37.72
C THR A 2 -11.97 -2.99 -36.29
N TRP A 3 -12.11 -2.09 -35.33
CA TRP A 3 -12.40 -2.47 -33.95
C TRP A 3 -13.77 -3.13 -33.82
N GLU A 4 -14.78 -2.55 -34.49
CA GLU A 4 -16.15 -3.05 -34.52
C GLU A 4 -16.20 -4.51 -35.00
N ASP A 5 -15.55 -4.84 -36.12
CA ASP A 5 -15.45 -6.21 -36.62
C ASP A 5 -14.79 -7.19 -35.63
N PHE A 6 -13.83 -6.70 -34.84
CA PHE A 6 -13.11 -7.50 -33.86
C PHE A 6 -13.93 -7.72 -32.59
N TYR A 7 -14.53 -6.65 -32.07
CA TYR A 7 -15.32 -6.64 -30.83
C TYR A 7 -16.59 -7.49 -30.99
N ASP A 8 -17.33 -7.31 -32.08
CA ASP A 8 -18.59 -8.04 -32.33
C ASP A 8 -18.41 -9.56 -32.38
N LYS A 9 -17.25 -10.01 -32.88
CA LYS A 9 -16.94 -11.45 -33.08
C LYS A 9 -16.01 -12.01 -32.02
N PHE A 10 -15.58 -11.20 -31.05
CA PHE A 10 -14.55 -11.57 -30.08
C PHE A 10 -14.90 -12.89 -29.36
N TYR A 11 -16.13 -12.97 -28.84
CA TYR A 11 -16.64 -14.14 -28.10
C TYR A 11 -16.91 -15.37 -28.97
N GLU A 12 -16.97 -15.23 -30.29
CA GLU A 12 -17.19 -16.34 -31.22
C GLU A 12 -15.88 -17.08 -31.57
N TRP A 13 -14.73 -16.44 -31.32
CA TRP A 13 -13.44 -16.97 -31.67
C TRP A 13 -12.79 -17.74 -30.52
N ALA A 14 -12.05 -18.79 -30.87
CA ALA A 14 -11.09 -19.39 -29.94
C ALA A 14 -9.99 -18.37 -29.58
N ASP A 15 -9.46 -18.45 -28.37
CA ASP A 15 -8.44 -17.53 -27.83
C ASP A 15 -7.27 -17.31 -28.80
N SER A 16 -6.75 -18.39 -29.40
CA SER A 16 -5.65 -18.31 -30.38
C SER A 16 -6.00 -17.46 -31.60
N THR A 17 -7.27 -17.47 -32.02
CA THR A 17 -7.77 -16.65 -33.12
C THR A 17 -7.94 -15.20 -32.70
N GLN A 18 -8.46 -14.94 -31.49
CA GLN A 18 -8.52 -13.58 -30.93
C GLN A 18 -7.11 -12.96 -30.90
N VAL A 19 -6.12 -13.67 -30.31
CA VAL A 19 -4.74 -13.21 -30.21
C VAL A 19 -4.13 -12.95 -31.58
N ARG A 20 -4.30 -13.87 -32.54
CA ARG A 20 -3.78 -13.70 -33.91
C ARG A 20 -4.33 -12.43 -34.56
N LYS A 21 -5.62 -12.15 -34.38
CA LYS A 21 -6.30 -11.01 -35.01
C LYS A 21 -5.92 -9.65 -34.44
N ILE A 22 -5.34 -9.58 -33.23
CA ILE A 22 -4.83 -8.31 -32.68
C ILE A 22 -3.92 -7.58 -33.68
N SER A 23 -3.05 -8.29 -34.41
CA SER A 23 -2.16 -7.64 -35.39
C SER A 23 -2.88 -7.06 -36.60
N GLU A 24 -4.08 -7.55 -36.92
CA GLU A 24 -4.91 -7.10 -38.05
C GLU A 24 -5.69 -5.82 -37.70
N LEU A 25 -5.77 -5.41 -36.43
CA LEU A 25 -6.47 -4.21 -36.00
C LEU A 25 -5.81 -2.93 -36.56
N THR A 26 -6.63 -2.05 -37.11
CA THR A 26 -6.21 -0.75 -37.66
C THR A 26 -6.88 0.44 -36.97
N THR A 27 -7.93 0.18 -36.20
CA THR A 27 -8.68 1.18 -35.43
C THR A 27 -9.01 0.59 -34.06
N PHE A 28 -9.36 1.44 -33.10
CA PHE A 28 -9.84 1.08 -31.77
C PHE A 28 -11.12 1.85 -31.43
N GLY A 29 -11.95 1.30 -30.56
CA GLY A 29 -13.18 1.93 -30.05
C GLY A 29 -12.91 2.84 -28.87
N SER A 30 -13.90 2.97 -27.96
CA SER A 30 -13.70 3.71 -26.71
C SER A 30 -12.68 3.02 -25.81
N HIS A 31 -12.01 3.79 -24.95
CA HIS A 31 -11.06 3.21 -23.98
C HIS A 31 -11.73 2.16 -23.09
N GLU A 32 -13.00 2.35 -22.71
CA GLU A 32 -13.80 1.41 -21.92
C GLU A 32 -13.94 0.05 -22.61
N GLN A 33 -14.33 0.02 -23.89
CA GLN A 33 -14.45 -1.23 -24.66
C GLN A 33 -13.09 -1.93 -24.80
N VAL A 34 -12.02 -1.15 -25.01
CA VAL A 34 -10.68 -1.71 -25.12
C VAL A 34 -10.23 -2.27 -23.78
N ALA A 35 -10.53 -1.59 -22.67
CA ALA A 35 -10.20 -2.02 -21.33
C ALA A 35 -10.91 -3.34 -20.98
N GLU A 36 -12.21 -3.43 -21.26
CA GLU A 36 -12.99 -4.66 -21.12
C GLU A 36 -12.28 -5.83 -21.81
N VAL A 37 -11.94 -5.69 -23.09
CA VAL A 37 -11.31 -6.78 -23.85
C VAL A 37 -9.91 -7.12 -23.34
N ILE A 38 -9.13 -6.14 -22.86
CA ILE A 38 -7.82 -6.42 -22.24
C ILE A 38 -8.00 -7.32 -21.01
N LEU A 39 -8.97 -7.02 -20.15
CA LEU A 39 -9.26 -7.77 -18.93
C LEU A 39 -9.85 -9.17 -19.20
N MET A 40 -10.38 -9.42 -20.40
CA MET A 40 -10.84 -10.75 -20.80
C MET A 40 -9.71 -11.72 -21.15
N TYR A 41 -8.48 -11.24 -21.40
CA TYR A 41 -7.35 -12.11 -21.69
C TYR A 41 -6.73 -12.68 -20.42
N VAL A 42 -6.65 -14.02 -20.35
CA VAL A 42 -5.89 -14.72 -19.30
C VAL A 42 -4.38 -14.65 -19.56
N ASP A 43 -3.97 -14.55 -20.83
CA ASP A 43 -2.56 -14.47 -21.22
C ASP A 43 -2.06 -13.01 -21.17
N GLU A 44 -1.19 -12.69 -20.21
CA GLU A 44 -0.62 -11.35 -20.00
C GLU A 44 0.03 -10.79 -21.28
N LYS A 45 0.67 -11.64 -22.10
CA LYS A 45 1.34 -11.20 -23.32
C LYS A 45 0.34 -10.76 -24.38
N ALA A 46 -0.78 -11.48 -24.52
CA ALA A 46 -1.88 -11.10 -25.40
C ALA A 46 -2.55 -9.80 -24.94
N ALA A 47 -2.86 -9.69 -23.64
CA ALA A 47 -3.42 -8.48 -23.03
C ALA A 47 -2.50 -7.27 -23.29
N SER A 48 -1.21 -7.40 -22.97
CA SER A 48 -0.20 -6.36 -23.20
C SER A 48 -0.05 -6.01 -24.68
N ARG A 49 -0.15 -6.99 -25.59
CA ARG A 49 -0.06 -6.77 -27.04
C ARG A 49 -1.23 -5.96 -27.55
N LEU A 50 -2.45 -6.23 -27.07
CA LEU A 50 -3.63 -5.45 -27.43
C LEU A 50 -3.50 -4.02 -26.91
N ALA A 51 -3.17 -3.88 -25.62
CA ALA A 51 -2.98 -2.60 -24.95
C ALA A 51 -1.95 -1.70 -25.65
N LYS A 52 -0.72 -2.21 -25.88
CA LYS A 52 0.34 -1.45 -26.56
C LYS A 52 -0.08 -0.99 -27.96
N LYS A 53 -0.81 -1.84 -28.68
CA LYS A 53 -1.32 -1.48 -30.01
C LYS A 53 -2.41 -0.39 -29.93
N ALA A 54 -3.27 -0.44 -28.92
CA ALA A 54 -4.26 0.60 -28.65
C ALA A 54 -3.60 1.94 -28.30
N LEU A 55 -2.61 1.92 -27.39
CA LEU A 55 -1.79 3.09 -27.03
C LEU A 55 -1.12 3.71 -28.26
N ALA A 56 -0.52 2.88 -29.12
CA ALA A 56 0.13 3.32 -30.36
C ALA A 56 -0.84 3.97 -31.36
N LEU A 57 -2.14 3.63 -31.30
CA LEU A 57 -3.20 4.21 -32.13
C LEU A 57 -3.97 5.33 -31.40
N GLY A 58 -3.47 5.80 -30.26
CA GLY A 58 -3.97 7.01 -29.59
C GLY A 58 -4.99 6.75 -28.48
N VAL A 59 -5.36 5.50 -28.20
CA VAL A 59 -6.20 5.19 -27.03
C VAL A 59 -5.43 5.54 -25.76
N ARG A 60 -6.10 6.14 -24.79
CA ARG A 60 -5.59 6.44 -23.45
C ARG A 60 -6.60 5.96 -22.43
N PHE A 61 -6.13 5.44 -21.30
CA PHE A 61 -6.96 4.84 -20.26
C PHE A 61 -7.02 5.76 -19.04
N THR A 62 -8.16 5.75 -18.37
CA THR A 62 -8.36 6.46 -17.11
C THR A 62 -7.58 5.79 -15.98
N PRO A 63 -7.27 6.50 -14.89
CA PRO A 63 -6.67 5.92 -13.70
C PRO A 63 -7.39 4.67 -13.16
N ALA A 64 -8.72 4.66 -13.16
CA ALA A 64 -9.52 3.53 -12.68
C ALA A 64 -9.29 2.27 -13.54
N GLU A 65 -9.32 2.41 -14.86
CA GLU A 65 -9.05 1.30 -15.78
C GLU A 65 -7.61 0.80 -15.67
N ILE A 66 -6.65 1.70 -15.46
CA ILE A 66 -5.24 1.33 -15.26
C ILE A 66 -5.07 0.49 -14.00
N VAL A 67 -5.72 0.88 -12.90
CA VAL A 67 -5.72 0.10 -11.65
C VAL A 67 -6.37 -1.28 -11.86
N GLU A 68 -7.48 -1.36 -12.59
CA GLU A 68 -8.11 -2.65 -12.89
C GLU A 68 -7.21 -3.57 -13.74
N MET A 69 -6.39 -2.99 -14.62
CA MET A 69 -5.43 -3.74 -15.45
C MET A 69 -4.16 -4.15 -14.70
N ASP A 70 -3.99 -3.75 -13.44
CA ASP A 70 -2.86 -4.19 -12.64
C ASP A 70 -2.84 -5.73 -12.53
N GLY A 71 -1.67 -6.32 -12.75
CA GLY A 71 -1.48 -7.77 -12.84
C GLY A 71 -2.03 -8.46 -14.10
N SER A 72 -2.80 -7.76 -14.95
CA SER A 72 -3.31 -8.31 -16.22
C SER A 72 -2.39 -8.03 -17.40
N VAL A 73 -1.62 -6.94 -17.33
CA VAL A 73 -0.62 -6.56 -18.34
C VAL A 73 0.79 -6.52 -17.75
N SER A 74 1.79 -6.63 -18.62
CA SER A 74 3.19 -6.49 -18.22
C SER A 74 3.45 -5.14 -17.55
N LYS A 75 4.38 -5.10 -16.59
CA LYS A 75 4.85 -3.88 -15.92
C LYS A 75 5.20 -2.76 -16.90
N ASP A 76 5.95 -3.05 -17.96
CA ASP A 76 6.29 -2.07 -19.00
C ASP A 76 5.06 -1.46 -19.67
N CYS A 77 4.03 -2.27 -19.93
CA CYS A 77 2.78 -1.79 -20.50
C CYS A 77 2.01 -0.91 -19.49
N LEU A 78 1.94 -1.32 -18.23
CA LEU A 78 1.28 -0.56 -17.16
C LEU A 78 1.95 0.81 -16.98
N ASN A 79 3.29 0.84 -16.96
CA ASN A 79 4.09 2.06 -16.92
C ASN A 79 3.76 3.01 -18.10
N GLU A 80 3.61 2.48 -19.33
CA GLU A 80 3.23 3.28 -20.49
C GLU A 80 1.80 3.85 -20.37
N MET A 81 0.86 3.07 -19.83
CA MET A 81 -0.50 3.55 -19.57
C MET A 81 -0.51 4.69 -18.55
N VAL A 82 0.19 4.53 -17.44
CA VAL A 82 0.32 5.57 -16.40
C VAL A 82 0.90 6.86 -16.98
N LYS A 83 1.98 6.76 -17.77
CA LYS A 83 2.62 7.92 -18.42
C LYS A 83 1.71 8.65 -19.40
N THR A 84 0.69 7.99 -19.91
CA THR A 84 -0.21 8.53 -20.93
C THR A 84 -1.66 8.65 -20.43
N THR A 85 -1.89 8.54 -19.13
CA THR A 85 -3.22 8.46 -18.52
C THR A 85 -4.19 9.56 -18.98
N LEU A 86 -5.47 9.22 -19.03
CA LEU A 86 -6.58 10.12 -19.29
C LEU A 86 -7.18 10.60 -17.96
N GLY A 87 -6.61 11.66 -17.38
CA GLY A 87 -7.09 12.28 -16.15
C GLY A 87 -6.07 12.26 -15.02
N ASP A 88 -6.52 12.61 -13.82
CA ASP A 88 -5.70 12.68 -12.61
C ASP A 88 -5.98 11.48 -11.69
N PHE A 89 -4.92 10.93 -11.10
CA PHE A 89 -5.05 9.85 -10.12
C PHE A 89 -5.58 10.39 -8.78
N THR A 90 -6.31 9.54 -8.05
CA THR A 90 -6.52 9.73 -6.61
C THR A 90 -5.37 9.13 -5.82
N GLN A 91 -5.20 9.55 -4.56
CA GLN A 91 -4.21 8.95 -3.66
C GLN A 91 -4.40 7.41 -3.56
N GLU A 92 -5.62 6.93 -3.35
CA GLU A 92 -5.94 5.50 -3.26
C GLU A 92 -5.50 4.72 -4.51
N GLN A 93 -5.68 5.31 -5.70
CA GLN A 93 -5.26 4.68 -6.95
C GLN A 93 -3.73 4.63 -7.09
N VAL A 94 -3.02 5.68 -6.65
CA VAL A 94 -1.55 5.66 -6.61
C VAL A 94 -1.04 4.61 -5.63
N GLU A 95 -1.65 4.51 -4.45
CA GLU A 95 -1.31 3.52 -3.43
C GLU A 95 -1.58 2.08 -3.94
N SER A 96 -2.66 1.88 -4.71
CA SER A 96 -2.97 0.58 -5.31
C SER A 96 -1.94 0.12 -6.35
N LEU A 97 -1.21 1.04 -7.00
CA LEU A 97 -0.20 0.72 -8.00
C LEU A 97 1.20 0.49 -7.39
N THR A 98 1.33 0.60 -6.07
CA THR A 98 2.60 0.38 -5.37
C THR A 98 3.16 -1.00 -5.70
N TYR A 99 4.46 -1.06 -6.05
CA TYR A 99 5.18 -2.24 -6.54
C TYR A 99 4.83 -2.73 -7.95
N SER A 100 3.70 -2.30 -8.51
CA SER A 100 3.25 -2.69 -9.86
C SER A 100 3.89 -1.85 -10.97
N ILE A 101 4.31 -0.63 -10.64
CA ILE A 101 4.99 0.29 -11.56
C ILE A 101 6.44 0.56 -11.14
N ASP A 102 7.20 1.27 -11.97
CA ASP A 102 8.59 1.62 -11.67
C ASP A 102 8.68 2.57 -10.47
N ASP A 103 9.66 2.37 -9.59
CA ASP A 103 9.81 3.17 -8.36
C ASP A 103 9.93 4.68 -8.63
N GLU A 104 10.60 5.07 -9.71
CA GLU A 104 10.69 6.48 -10.13
C GLU A 104 9.32 7.05 -10.51
N LEU A 105 8.50 6.24 -11.21
CA LEU A 105 7.15 6.63 -11.62
C LEU A 105 6.22 6.68 -10.42
N GLN A 106 6.35 5.72 -9.49
CA GLN A 106 5.63 5.70 -8.22
C GLN A 106 5.92 6.96 -7.40
N ALA A 107 7.20 7.28 -7.18
CA ALA A 107 7.60 8.48 -6.42
C ALA A 107 7.07 9.77 -7.06
N ASP A 108 7.07 9.84 -8.39
CA ASP A 108 6.50 10.97 -9.13
C ASP A 108 4.98 11.10 -8.98
N LEU A 109 4.25 9.98 -8.87
CA LEU A 109 2.80 9.98 -8.61
C LEU A 109 2.52 10.34 -7.15
N GLU A 110 3.23 9.74 -6.19
CA GLU A 110 3.06 10.01 -4.76
C GLU A 110 3.28 11.48 -4.44
N LYS A 111 4.33 12.09 -5.00
CA LYS A 111 4.59 13.52 -4.84
C LYS A 111 3.45 14.40 -5.37
N ARG A 112 2.74 13.95 -6.42
CA ARG A 112 1.68 14.73 -7.07
C ARG A 112 0.32 14.55 -6.40
N TYR A 113 0.01 13.34 -5.97
CA TYR A 113 -1.35 12.95 -5.60
C TYR A 113 -1.49 12.43 -4.17
N CYS A 114 -0.40 12.06 -3.50
CA CYS A 114 -0.44 11.62 -2.10
C CYS A 114 -0.07 12.77 -1.17
N HIS A 115 -0.87 12.94 -0.12
CA HIS A 115 -0.64 13.94 0.91
C HIS A 115 -0.57 13.25 2.25
N TYR A 116 0.62 12.73 2.57
CA TYR A 116 0.89 12.19 3.89
C TYR A 116 1.02 13.34 4.88
N GLU A 117 0.07 13.45 5.81
CA GLU A 117 0.26 14.24 7.02
C GLU A 117 1.35 13.54 7.83
N PHE A 118 2.60 14.01 7.70
CA PHE A 118 3.65 13.61 8.61
C PHE A 118 3.31 14.21 9.98
N ASP A 119 2.83 13.39 10.90
CA ASP A 119 2.92 13.72 12.32
C ASP A 119 4.43 13.85 12.63
N ASP A 120 4.89 15.08 12.83
CA ASP A 120 6.28 15.49 13.08
C ASP A 120 6.88 14.87 14.38
N ASP A 121 6.11 14.00 15.05
CA ASP A 121 6.40 13.36 16.33
C ASP A 121 6.93 11.92 16.21
N MET A 122 7.04 11.34 15.00
CA MET A 122 7.74 10.07 14.80
C MET A 122 9.26 10.25 14.87
N VAL A 123 9.78 10.31 16.10
CA VAL A 123 11.21 10.13 16.37
C VAL A 123 11.60 8.72 15.94
N VAL A 124 12.30 8.59 14.82
CA VAL A 124 13.00 7.35 14.46
C VAL A 124 14.08 7.14 15.52
N GLU A 125 13.83 6.27 16.51
CA GLU A 125 14.88 5.82 17.43
C GLU A 125 15.97 5.14 16.59
N GLU A 126 17.12 5.80 16.45
CA GLU A 126 18.32 5.15 15.91
C GLU A 126 18.57 3.86 16.71
N PRO A 127 18.84 2.72 16.04
CA PRO A 127 19.13 1.49 16.75
C PRO A 127 20.39 1.68 17.61
N GLU A 128 20.21 1.68 18.94
CA GLU A 128 21.27 1.77 19.92
C GLU A 128 22.39 0.76 19.57
N PRO A 129 23.65 1.20 19.36
CA PRO A 129 24.71 0.29 19.01
C PRO A 129 24.94 -0.69 20.16
N ALA A 130 24.88 -1.99 19.85
CA ALA A 130 25.04 -3.09 20.79
C ALA A 130 26.21 -2.84 21.76
N ARG A 131 25.88 -2.62 23.04
CA ARG A 131 26.84 -2.39 24.12
C ARG A 131 27.83 -3.55 24.20
N ARG A 132 29.04 -3.36 23.67
CA ARG A 132 30.18 -4.25 23.91
C ARG A 132 30.53 -4.19 25.40
N GLN A 133 30.35 -5.30 26.12
CA GLN A 133 30.84 -5.46 27.48
C GLN A 133 32.37 -5.27 27.50
N LYS A 134 32.86 -4.23 28.17
CA LYS A 134 34.28 -4.06 28.48
C LYS A 134 34.58 -4.62 29.87
N LYS A 135 35.58 -5.51 29.93
CA LYS A 135 36.22 -6.01 31.17
C LYS A 135 37.00 -4.88 31.88
N PRO A 136 37.23 -4.97 33.21
CA PRO A 136 37.58 -3.81 34.03
C PRO A 136 39.09 -3.49 34.01
N GLY A 137 39.42 -2.20 34.03
CA GLY A 137 40.80 -1.69 34.14
C GLY A 137 40.86 -0.29 34.74
N LYS A 138 41.37 -0.23 35.98
CA LYS A 138 41.85 0.88 36.85
C LYS A 138 41.81 2.35 36.35
N LEU A 139 41.08 3.16 37.14
CA LEU A 139 41.46 4.39 37.90
C LEU A 139 42.18 5.58 37.20
N PHE A 140 41.53 6.76 37.34
CA PHE A 140 41.96 8.19 37.43
C PHE A 140 41.09 9.02 36.45
N GLY A 141 40.40 10.11 36.79
CA GLY A 141 40.34 10.97 37.98
C GLY A 141 39.12 11.92 37.88
N LEU A 142 38.85 12.59 39.00
CA LEU A 142 37.80 13.59 39.27
C LEU A 142 37.64 14.66 38.17
N PHE A 143 36.41 15.12 37.91
CA PHE A 143 35.91 16.46 38.31
C PHE A 143 34.37 16.48 38.24
N ALA A 144 33.74 16.82 39.38
CA ALA A 144 32.34 17.18 39.47
C ALA A 144 32.23 18.70 39.34
N LEU A 145 31.28 19.22 38.57
CA LEU A 145 30.72 20.54 38.83
C LEU A 145 29.28 20.67 38.29
N ALA A 146 28.41 20.98 39.26
CA ALA A 146 27.24 21.86 39.19
C ALA A 146 26.08 21.48 38.27
N GLY A 147 24.92 21.29 38.91
CA GLY A 147 23.65 21.04 38.25
C GLY A 147 23.00 22.29 37.65
N MET A 148 22.09 22.01 36.72
CA MET A 148 20.91 22.79 36.43
C MET A 148 19.79 21.77 36.21
N ALA A 149 18.87 21.69 37.17
CA ALA A 149 17.64 20.93 37.01
C ALA A 149 16.72 21.74 36.09
N VAL A 150 16.43 21.20 34.90
CA VAL A 150 15.26 21.63 34.12
C VAL A 150 14.18 20.60 34.40
N GLU A 151 13.25 21.02 35.26
CA GLU A 151 11.95 20.40 35.45
C GLU A 151 11.12 20.62 34.18
N ALA A 152 11.24 19.71 33.21
CA ALA A 152 10.25 19.55 32.16
C ALA A 152 9.20 18.56 32.67
N GLY A 153 8.25 19.10 33.45
CA GLY A 153 7.05 18.40 33.88
C GLY A 153 6.12 18.14 32.69
N GLY A 154 6.42 17.10 31.92
CA GLY A 154 5.41 16.39 31.13
C GLY A 154 4.88 15.24 31.97
N GLN A 155 3.71 15.41 32.58
CA GLN A 155 3.02 14.30 33.24
C GLN A 155 2.79 13.19 32.20
N LYS A 156 3.62 12.14 32.23
CA LYS A 156 3.29 10.87 31.60
C LYS A 156 1.97 10.41 32.23
N LYS A 157 0.85 10.59 31.52
CA LYS A 157 -0.42 9.98 31.93
C LYS A 157 -0.16 8.49 32.02
N ALA A 158 -0.43 7.92 33.19
CA ALA A 158 -0.30 6.48 33.38
C ALA A 158 -1.16 5.78 32.31
N PRO A 159 -0.64 4.72 31.66
CA PRO A 159 -1.40 3.98 30.65
C PRO A 159 -2.71 3.50 31.27
N ARG A 160 -3.81 3.74 30.54
CA ARG A 160 -5.17 3.49 31.02
C ARG A 160 -5.44 2.00 31.28
N PHE A 161 -4.76 1.14 30.55
CA PHE A 161 -4.82 -0.31 30.67
C PHE A 161 -3.44 -0.90 30.94
N ARG A 162 -3.42 -2.13 31.46
CA ARG A 162 -2.22 -2.90 31.82
C ARG A 162 -2.26 -4.27 31.15
N VAL A 163 -1.09 -4.88 30.98
CA VAL A 163 -0.99 -6.29 30.61
C VAL A 163 -1.76 -7.14 31.63
N GLY A 164 -2.63 -8.01 31.13
CA GLY A 164 -3.57 -8.82 31.90
C GLY A 164 -4.98 -8.23 32.01
N ASP A 165 -5.21 -6.98 31.61
CA ASP A 165 -6.55 -6.40 31.66
C ASP A 165 -7.47 -7.03 30.60
N HIS A 166 -8.73 -7.30 30.99
CA HIS A 166 -9.80 -7.70 30.09
C HIS A 166 -10.44 -6.47 29.43
N VAL A 167 -10.49 -6.52 28.10
CA VAL A 167 -10.94 -5.39 27.27
C VAL A 167 -11.89 -5.85 26.18
N ARG A 168 -12.74 -4.93 25.73
CA ARG A 168 -13.60 -5.10 24.56
C ARG A 168 -13.18 -4.10 23.48
N VAL A 169 -13.10 -4.59 22.25
CA VAL A 169 -12.88 -3.76 21.06
C VAL A 169 -14.19 -3.10 20.67
N ARG A 170 -14.27 -1.77 20.74
CA ARG A 170 -15.52 -1.00 20.67
C ARG A 170 -16.32 -1.21 19.39
N TRP A 171 -15.64 -1.25 18.23
CA TRP A 171 -16.29 -1.26 16.93
C TRP A 171 -16.75 -2.66 16.48
N ARG A 172 -16.18 -3.74 17.03
CA ARG A 172 -16.58 -5.12 16.72
C ARG A 172 -17.19 -5.89 17.90
N GLY A 173 -17.20 -5.31 19.08
CA GLY A 173 -17.73 -5.91 20.31
C GLY A 173 -16.98 -7.15 20.79
N GLN A 174 -15.82 -7.48 20.21
CA GLN A 174 -15.04 -8.66 20.60
C GLN A 174 -14.22 -8.40 21.84
N GLU A 175 -14.16 -9.37 22.73
CA GLU A 175 -13.42 -9.31 23.99
C GLU A 175 -12.09 -10.05 23.91
N GLY A 176 -11.14 -9.62 24.73
CA GLY A 176 -9.83 -10.25 24.84
C GLY A 176 -9.05 -9.78 26.06
N THR A 177 -7.81 -10.26 26.15
CA THR A 177 -6.87 -9.92 27.23
C THR A 177 -5.66 -9.22 26.66
N ILE A 178 -5.23 -8.12 27.26
CA ILE A 178 -3.99 -7.45 26.87
C ILE A 178 -2.80 -8.34 27.25
N ILE A 179 -1.99 -8.71 26.27
CA ILE A 179 -0.82 -9.57 26.46
C ILE A 179 0.51 -8.82 26.35
N ASP A 180 0.52 -7.66 25.70
CA ASP A 180 1.69 -6.80 25.58
C ASP A 180 1.28 -5.34 25.31
N ILE A 181 2.16 -4.40 25.64
CA ILE A 181 1.99 -2.97 25.36
C ILE A 181 3.29 -2.46 24.76
N ASN A 182 3.25 -2.07 23.48
CA ASN A 182 4.42 -1.57 22.77
C ASN A 182 4.07 -0.28 22.03
N GLY A 183 4.85 0.78 22.25
CA GLY A 183 4.66 2.06 21.55
C GLY A 183 3.29 2.72 21.74
N GLY A 184 2.58 2.46 22.85
CA GLY A 184 1.22 2.98 23.09
C GLY A 184 0.10 2.17 22.42
N LEU A 185 0.45 1.08 21.73
CA LEU A 185 -0.49 0.11 21.19
C LEU A 185 -0.63 -1.09 22.14
N TYR A 186 -1.84 -1.63 22.22
CA TYR A 186 -2.23 -2.73 23.08
C TYR A 186 -2.38 -3.99 22.23
N MET A 187 -1.51 -4.98 22.45
CA MET A 187 -1.68 -6.30 21.84
C MET A 187 -2.70 -7.08 22.66
N VAL A 188 -3.80 -7.47 22.02
CA VAL A 188 -4.91 -8.16 22.66
C VAL A 188 -5.05 -9.57 22.07
N SER A 189 -4.95 -10.58 22.93
CA SER A 189 -5.37 -11.94 22.60
C SER A 189 -6.88 -12.01 22.70
N LEU A 190 -7.57 -12.22 21.58
CA LEU A 190 -9.02 -12.30 21.53
C LEU A 190 -9.53 -13.63 22.07
N ASN A 191 -10.75 -13.61 22.59
CA ASN A 191 -11.41 -14.79 23.16
C ASN A 191 -11.85 -15.82 22.09
N ASP A 192 -11.64 -15.54 20.80
CA ASP A 192 -11.84 -16.50 19.72
C ASP A 192 -10.79 -17.64 19.71
N GLY A 193 -9.76 -17.53 20.57
CA GLY A 193 -8.74 -18.55 20.81
C GLY A 193 -7.73 -18.71 19.68
N ARG A 194 -7.70 -17.80 18.69
CA ARG A 194 -6.82 -17.91 17.52
C ARG A 194 -6.14 -16.60 17.14
N THR A 195 -6.69 -15.47 17.56
CA THR A 195 -6.30 -14.17 17.03
C THR A 195 -5.63 -13.32 18.11
N VAL A 196 -4.44 -12.82 17.76
CA VAL A 196 -3.77 -11.73 18.47
C VAL A 196 -3.74 -10.55 17.53
N ASP A 197 -4.23 -9.41 18.00
CA ASP A 197 -4.39 -8.20 17.18
C ASP A 197 -4.00 -6.96 18.01
N THR A 198 -3.76 -5.83 17.34
CA THR A 198 -3.17 -4.63 17.95
C THR A 198 -4.14 -3.45 17.90
N PHE A 199 -4.33 -2.77 19.03
CA PHE A 199 -5.33 -1.71 19.20
C PHE A 199 -4.74 -0.44 19.79
N SER A 200 -5.30 0.71 19.41
CA SER A 200 -5.07 1.96 20.13
C SER A 200 -5.88 2.00 21.44
N GLU A 201 -5.54 2.90 22.36
CA GLU A 201 -6.32 3.09 23.59
C GLU A 201 -7.81 3.42 23.30
N SER A 202 -8.07 4.19 22.23
CA SER A 202 -9.42 4.60 21.82
C SER A 202 -10.29 3.45 21.33
N ASP A 203 -9.69 2.39 20.82
CA ASP A 203 -10.40 1.21 20.31
C ASP A 203 -10.90 0.30 21.44
N LEU A 204 -10.37 0.48 22.65
CA LEU A 204 -10.62 -0.39 23.78
C LEU A 204 -11.53 0.24 24.83
N GLU A 205 -12.32 -0.61 25.48
CA GLU A 205 -13.03 -0.30 26.72
C GLU A 205 -12.77 -1.40 27.74
N ARG A 206 -12.78 -1.03 29.03
CA ARG A 206 -12.55 -1.98 30.11
C ARG A 206 -13.82 -2.81 30.31
N VAL A 207 -13.68 -4.12 30.31
CA VAL A 207 -14.76 -5.03 30.72
C VAL A 207 -14.60 -5.25 32.22
N LEU A 208 -15.67 -5.01 33.00
CA LEU A 208 -15.70 -5.19 34.45
C LEU A 208 -15.94 -6.65 34.83
#